data_AF-A0A1B6JAY5-F1
#
_entry.id   AF-A0A1B6JAY5-F1
#
_cell.length_a   1.000
_cell.length_b   1.000
_cell.length_c   1.000
_cell.angle_alpha   90.00
_cell.angle_beta   90.00
_cell.angle_gamma   90.00
#
_symmetry.space_group_name_H-M   'P 1'
#
loop_
_entity.id
_entity.type
_entity.pdbx_description
1 polymer ?
#
loop_
_entity_poly.entity_id
_entity_poly.type
_entity_poly.pdbx_seq_one_letter_code
_entity_poly.pdbx_strand_id
1 'polypeptide(L)'
;ENSFGHAEKFSWVNLSTQNVLSWENVERSAELINRSLPNHGDLKVNVDFLFDEVVLAKDYFQSIWEKWTEEEALSDKRIPSEEKWLRLFSHFKESHITANNLFKIIEYVFCMPGTSAPVERVFSLMNNVWID
;
A
#
# COMPACT_ATOMS: atom_id res chain seq x y z
N GLU A 1 -13.66 19.26 5.09
CA GLU A 1 -13.29 17.94 5.65
C GLU A 1 -11.89 17.60 5.18
N ASN A 2 -11.04 17.08 6.08
CA ASN A 2 -9.69 16.66 5.71
C ASN A 2 -9.79 15.46 4.76
N SER A 3 -9.61 15.70 3.46
CA SER A 3 -9.71 14.70 2.37
C SER A 3 -8.87 13.43 2.60
N PHE A 4 -7.88 13.49 3.48
CA PHE A 4 -6.95 12.41 3.79
C PHE A 4 -7.13 11.77 5.18
N GLY A 5 -8.22 12.08 5.91
CA GLY A 5 -8.49 11.59 7.28
C GLY A 5 -8.66 10.07 7.43
N HIS A 6 -8.38 9.28 6.38
CA HIS A 6 -8.39 7.82 6.41
C HIS A 6 -7.01 7.20 6.15
N ALA A 7 -5.96 8.00 5.98
CA ALA A 7 -4.59 7.52 5.72
C ALA A 7 -4.07 6.56 6.81
N GLU A 8 -4.45 6.79 8.07
CA GLU A 8 -4.10 5.93 9.21
C GLU A 8 -4.56 4.47 9.02
N LYS A 9 -5.65 4.24 8.27
CA LYS A 9 -6.19 2.92 8.00
C LYS A 9 -5.30 2.10 7.03
N PHE A 10 -4.37 2.76 6.34
CA PHE A 10 -3.36 2.13 5.49
C PHE A 10 -1.99 2.02 6.17
N SER A 11 -1.91 2.32 7.47
CA SER A 11 -0.66 2.21 8.24
C SER A 11 -0.02 0.83 8.14
N TRP A 12 -0.81 -0.21 7.89
CA TRP A 12 -0.28 -1.56 7.76
C TRP A 12 0.68 -1.77 6.58
N VAL A 13 0.62 -0.90 5.57
CA VAL A 13 1.52 -0.89 4.41
C VAL A 13 2.96 -0.56 4.82
N ASN A 14 3.19 0.06 5.97
CA ASN A 14 4.54 0.39 6.43
C ASN A 14 5.37 -0.81 6.91
N LEU A 15 4.74 -1.99 7.10
CA LEU A 15 5.37 -3.22 7.57
C LEU A 15 6.38 -2.99 8.72
N SER A 16 5.97 -2.16 9.68
CA SER A 16 6.84 -1.72 10.78
C SER A 16 7.06 -2.77 11.86
N THR A 17 6.16 -3.75 11.98
CA THR A 17 6.34 -4.91 12.85
C THR A 17 5.83 -6.20 12.18
N GLN A 18 6.25 -7.35 12.69
CA GLN A 18 6.06 -8.66 12.06
C GLN A 18 4.59 -9.06 11.85
N ASN A 19 3.67 -8.53 12.67
CA ASN A 19 2.25 -8.91 12.66
C ASN A 19 1.31 -7.79 12.21
N VAL A 20 1.84 -6.78 11.52
CA VAL A 20 1.05 -5.62 11.08
C VAL A 20 0.05 -5.97 9.97
N LEU A 21 0.36 -6.97 9.14
CA LEU A 21 -0.50 -7.45 8.06
C LEU A 21 -1.63 -8.35 8.60
N SER A 22 -2.67 -7.74 9.16
CA SER A 22 -3.89 -8.43 9.58
C SER A 22 -4.97 -8.36 8.49
N TRP A 23 -5.76 -9.43 8.36
CA TRP A 23 -6.87 -9.47 7.41
C TRP A 23 -7.86 -8.30 7.63
N GLU A 24 -8.22 -8.03 8.88
CA GLU A 24 -9.16 -6.95 9.23
C GLU A 24 -8.70 -5.58 8.70
N ASN A 25 -7.39 -5.29 8.78
CA ASN A 25 -6.84 -4.04 8.26
C ASN A 25 -6.90 -3.99 6.72
N VAL A 26 -6.55 -5.10 6.06
CA VAL A 26 -6.53 -5.18 4.60
C VAL A 26 -7.94 -5.13 4.00
N GLU A 27 -8.89 -5.87 4.59
CA GLU A 27 -10.30 -5.87 4.21
C GLU A 27 -10.89 -4.47 4.33
N ARG A 28 -10.68 -3.80 5.47
CA ARG A 28 -11.14 -2.43 5.67
C ARG A 28 -10.55 -1.45 4.67
N SER A 29 -9.27 -1.59 4.33
CA SER A 29 -8.62 -0.80 3.28
C SER A 29 -9.24 -1.06 1.90
N ALA A 30 -9.48 -2.32 1.55
CA ALA A 30 -10.09 -2.71 0.29
C ALA A 30 -11.51 -2.14 0.14
N GLU A 31 -12.33 -2.22 1.19
CA GLU A 31 -13.66 -1.62 1.21
C GLU A 31 -13.62 -0.11 1.01
N LEU A 32 -12.68 0.59 1.64
CA LEU A 32 -12.53 2.03 1.49
C LEU A 32 -12.14 2.41 0.06
N ILE A 33 -11.17 1.69 -0.53
CA ILE A 33 -10.78 1.89 -1.93
C ILE A 33 -11.97 1.66 -2.86
N ASN A 34 -12.71 0.58 -2.65
CA ASN A 34 -13.90 0.23 -3.44
C ASN A 34 -15.05 1.25 -3.32
N ARG A 35 -15.13 1.99 -2.21
CA ARG A 35 -16.09 3.09 -2.00
C ARG A 35 -15.62 4.41 -2.60
N SER A 36 -14.31 4.66 -2.58
CA SER A 36 -13.71 5.90 -3.06
C SER A 36 -13.56 5.95 -4.58
N LEU A 37 -13.43 4.80 -5.25
CA LEU A 37 -13.26 4.72 -6.70
C LEU A 37 -14.62 4.66 -7.43
N PRO A 38 -14.73 5.26 -8.64
CA PRO A 38 -15.92 5.12 -9.47
C PRO A 38 -16.20 3.65 -9.81
N ASN A 39 -17.45 3.32 -10.16
CA ASN A 39 -17.89 1.96 -10.50
C ASN A 39 -17.36 1.48 -11.87
N HIS A 40 -16.04 1.42 -12.04
CA HIS A 40 -15.37 0.67 -13.09
C HIS A 40 -14.86 -0.64 -12.51
N GLY A 41 -15.38 -1.77 -12.99
CA GLY A 41 -15.12 -3.10 -12.42
C GLY A 41 -13.64 -3.44 -12.31
N ASP A 42 -12.83 -2.99 -13.26
CA ASP A 42 -11.39 -3.29 -13.31
C ASP A 42 -10.58 -2.62 -12.21
N LEU A 43 -11.06 -1.49 -11.67
CA LEU A 43 -10.39 -0.75 -10.60
C LEU A 43 -10.79 -1.23 -9.21
N LYS A 44 -11.84 -2.04 -9.11
CA LYS A 44 -12.25 -2.60 -7.82
C LYS A 44 -11.32 -3.72 -7.39
N VAL A 45 -11.12 -3.76 -6.08
CA VAL A 45 -10.45 -4.84 -5.37
C VAL A 45 -11.49 -5.93 -5.12
N ASN A 46 -11.23 -7.14 -5.61
CA ASN A 46 -12.05 -8.31 -5.29
C ASN A 46 -11.61 -8.85 -3.92
N VAL A 47 -12.48 -8.71 -2.92
CA VAL A 47 -12.19 -9.09 -1.53
C VAL A 47 -12.04 -10.61 -1.37
N ASP A 48 -12.79 -11.40 -2.15
CA ASP A 48 -12.73 -12.87 -2.07
C ASP A 48 -11.35 -13.39 -2.48
N PHE A 49 -10.82 -12.90 -3.62
CA PHE A 49 -9.48 -13.27 -4.07
C PHE A 49 -8.36 -12.61 -3.25
N LEU A 50 -8.62 -11.43 -2.68
CA LEU A 50 -7.65 -10.71 -1.85
C LEU A 50 -7.26 -11.52 -0.60
N PHE A 51 -8.18 -12.30 -0.02
CA PHE A 51 -7.89 -13.08 1.18
C PHE A 51 -6.72 -14.04 0.96
N ASP A 52 -6.77 -14.83 -0.11
CA ASP A 52 -5.71 -15.79 -0.45
C ASP A 52 -4.39 -15.08 -0.71
N GLU A 53 -4.40 -13.96 -1.44
CA GLU A 53 -3.22 -13.14 -1.71
C GLU A 53 -2.57 -12.62 -0.41
N VAL A 54 -3.37 -12.20 0.57
CA VAL A 54 -2.91 -11.70 1.87
C VAL A 54 -2.33 -12.82 2.72
N VAL A 55 -2.93 -14.01 2.70
CA VAL A 55 -2.42 -15.18 3.42
C VAL A 55 -1.03 -15.55 2.91
N LEU A 56 -0.84 -15.59 1.59
CA LEU A 56 0.46 -15.86 0.96
C LEU A 56 1.48 -14.77 1.29
N ALA A 57 1.07 -13.50 1.25
CA ALA A 57 1.97 -12.39 1.59
C ALA A 57 2.40 -12.45 3.05
N LYS A 58 1.48 -12.80 3.96
CA LYS A 58 1.77 -12.95 5.38
C LYS A 58 2.77 -14.07 5.64
N ASP A 59 2.58 -15.23 5.01
CA ASP A 59 3.50 -16.36 5.14
C ASP A 59 4.92 -15.99 4.65
N TYR A 60 5.00 -15.33 3.49
CA TYR A 60 6.27 -14.81 2.97
C TYR A 60 6.95 -13.87 3.98
N PHE A 61 6.23 -12.85 4.47
CA PHE A 61 6.81 -11.89 5.41
C PHE A 61 7.26 -12.56 6.71
N GLN A 62 6.51 -13.54 7.23
CA GLN A 62 6.91 -14.30 8.40
C GLN A 62 8.20 -15.09 8.16
N SER A 63 8.36 -15.70 6.98
CA SER A 63 9.54 -16.48 6.62
C SER A 63 10.82 -15.64 6.44
N ILE A 64 10.68 -14.37 6.04
CA ILE A 64 11.82 -13.49 5.72
C ILE A 64 12.13 -12.48 6.84
N TRP A 65 11.24 -12.32 7.82
CA TRP A 65 11.33 -11.26 8.84
C TRP A 65 12.65 -11.27 9.63
N GLU A 66 13.09 -12.47 10.06
CA GLU A 66 14.34 -12.63 10.81
C GLU A 66 15.55 -12.18 9.98
N LYS A 67 15.60 -12.58 8.70
CA LYS A 67 16.68 -12.20 7.77
C LYS A 67 16.72 -10.69 7.53
N TRP A 68 15.58 -10.03 7.40
CA TRP A 68 15.52 -8.57 7.27
C TRP A 68 15.98 -7.87 8.54
N THR A 69 15.61 -8.41 9.71
CA THR A 69 16.05 -7.85 10.99
C THR A 69 17.57 -7.92 11.13
N GLU A 70 18.19 -9.02 10.69
CA GLU A 70 19.65 -9.16 10.64
C GLU A 70 20.30 -8.21 9.61
N GLU A 71 19.72 -8.08 8.41
CA GLU A 71 20.19 -7.15 7.36
C GLU A 71 20.15 -5.69 7.84
N GLU A 72 19.06 -5.28 8.50
CA GLU A 72 18.89 -3.94 9.07
C GLU A 72 19.91 -3.70 10.19
N ALA A 73 20.20 -4.70 11.02
CA ALA A 73 21.20 -4.61 12.10
C ALA A 73 22.63 -4.50 11.58
N LEU A 74 22.97 -5.22 10.50
CA LEU A 74 24.31 -5.19 9.90
C LEU A 74 24.59 -3.92 9.11
N SER A 75 23.57 -3.39 8.43
CA SER A 75 23.70 -2.19 7.59
C SER A 75 23.47 -0.88 8.34
N ASP A 76 23.03 -0.94 9.60
CA ASP A 76 22.59 0.20 10.43
C ASP A 76 21.55 1.07 9.71
N LYS A 77 20.75 0.46 8.82
CA LYS A 77 19.73 1.11 8.00
C LYS A 77 18.50 0.25 7.93
N ARG A 78 17.35 0.85 8.23
CA ARG A 78 16.04 0.19 8.08
C ARG A 78 15.71 0.01 6.59
N ILE A 79 15.22 -1.17 6.22
CA ILE A 79 14.75 -1.43 4.86
C ILE A 79 13.44 -0.63 4.68
N PRO A 80 13.36 0.22 3.64
CA PRO A 80 12.16 1.02 3.39
C PRO A 80 10.97 0.15 3.01
N SER A 81 9.75 0.62 3.27
CA SER A 81 8.53 -0.17 3.06
C SER A 81 8.33 -0.53 1.59
N GLU A 82 8.65 0.41 0.71
CA GLU A 82 8.63 0.23 -0.75
C GLU A 82 9.47 -0.99 -1.16
N GLU A 83 10.68 -1.09 -0.64
CA GLU A 83 11.60 -2.21 -0.91
C GLU A 83 11.06 -3.54 -0.39
N LYS A 84 10.45 -3.55 0.81
CA LYS A 84 9.80 -4.75 1.37
C LYS A 84 8.68 -5.27 0.46
N TRP A 85 7.84 -4.38 -0.07
CA TRP A 85 6.79 -4.74 -1.02
C TRP A 85 7.35 -5.18 -2.38
N LEU A 86 8.38 -4.50 -2.89
CA LEU A 86 9.04 -4.89 -4.14
C LEU A 86 9.63 -6.31 -4.07
N ARG A 87 10.26 -6.67 -2.95
CA ARG A 87 10.79 -8.02 -2.71
C ARG A 87 9.69 -9.07 -2.70
N LEU A 88 8.55 -8.79 -2.05
CA LEU A 88 7.36 -9.67 -2.09
C LEU A 88 6.86 -9.87 -3.53
N PHE A 89 6.59 -8.78 -4.26
CA PHE A 89 6.03 -8.89 -5.62
C PHE A 89 7.02 -9.53 -6.61
N SER A 90 8.33 -9.36 -6.38
CA SER A 90 9.36 -10.08 -7.14
C SER A 90 9.28 -11.58 -6.87
N HIS A 91 9.16 -11.99 -5.60
CA HIS A 91 8.98 -13.39 -5.22
C HIS A 91 7.69 -14.00 -5.80
N PHE A 92 6.58 -13.27 -5.76
CA PHE A 92 5.32 -13.72 -6.37
C PHE A 92 5.44 -13.89 -7.88
N LYS A 93 6.11 -12.96 -8.56
CA LYS A 93 6.38 -13.06 -10.00
C LYS A 93 7.23 -14.28 -10.34
N GLU A 94 8.30 -14.54 -9.56
CA GLU A 94 9.18 -15.70 -9.73
C GLU A 94 8.45 -17.03 -9.44
N SER A 95 7.54 -17.02 -8.48
CA SER A 95 6.76 -18.19 -8.05
C SER A 95 5.46 -18.38 -8.85
N HIS A 96 5.23 -17.57 -9.89
CA HIS A 96 4.01 -17.55 -10.70
C HIS A 96 2.70 -17.37 -9.89
N ILE A 97 2.76 -16.65 -8.77
CA ILE A 97 1.61 -16.31 -7.93
C ILE A 97 1.00 -15.00 -8.46
N THR A 98 -0.33 -15.01 -8.66
CA THR A 98 -1.06 -13.80 -9.05
C THR A 98 -1.57 -13.09 -7.80
N ALA A 99 -1.15 -11.83 -7.60
CA ALA A 99 -1.56 -11.00 -6.46
C ALA A 99 -2.07 -9.62 -6.90
N ASN A 100 -3.03 -9.63 -7.83
CA ASN A 100 -3.49 -8.41 -8.48
C ASN A 100 -4.28 -7.51 -7.52
N ASN A 101 -5.02 -8.09 -6.57
CA ASN A 101 -5.87 -7.32 -5.66
C ASN A 101 -5.03 -6.62 -4.59
N LEU A 102 -4.07 -7.33 -4.03
CA LEU A 102 -3.09 -6.79 -3.10
C LEU A 102 -2.25 -5.71 -3.79
N PHE A 103 -1.79 -5.96 -5.02
CA PHE A 103 -1.04 -4.97 -5.79
C PHE A 103 -1.83 -3.67 -5.97
N LYS A 104 -3.12 -3.73 -6.35
CA LYS A 104 -3.98 -2.53 -6.48
C LYS A 104 -4.07 -1.72 -5.18
N ILE A 105 -4.17 -2.39 -4.03
CA ILE A 105 -4.21 -1.69 -2.73
C ILE A 105 -2.89 -0.98 -2.48
N ILE A 106 -1.77 -1.67 -2.68
CA ILE A 106 -0.44 -1.12 -2.44
C ILE A 106 -0.16 0.05 -3.39
N GLU A 107 -0.49 -0.08 -4.67
CA GLU A 107 -0.42 0.98 -5.68
C GLU A 107 -1.25 2.20 -5.26
N TYR A 108 -2.51 1.99 -4.86
CA TYR A 108 -3.38 3.06 -4.40
C TYR A 108 -2.76 3.84 -3.23
N VAL A 109 -2.21 3.13 -2.23
CA VAL A 109 -1.63 3.73 -1.03
C VAL A 109 -0.38 4.53 -1.35
N PHE A 110 0.53 3.99 -2.16
CA PHE A 110 1.75 4.69 -2.55
C PHE A 110 1.50 5.89 -3.47
N CYS A 111 0.36 5.92 -4.18
CA CYS A 111 -0.07 7.08 -4.96
C CYS A 111 -0.74 8.19 -4.11
N MET A 112 -1.03 7.95 -2.83
CA MET A 112 -1.61 9.00 -1.98
C MET A 112 -0.57 10.07 -1.62
N PRO A 113 -0.86 11.36 -1.84
CA PRO A 113 0.06 12.42 -1.45
C PRO A 113 0.13 12.50 0.09
N GLY A 114 1.35 12.50 0.63
CA GLY A 114 1.58 12.60 2.08
C GLY A 114 1.23 13.97 2.68
N THR A 115 1.02 15.00 1.85
CA THR A 115 0.65 16.36 2.27
C THR A 115 -0.28 17.03 1.25
N SER A 116 -0.97 18.10 1.65
CA SER A 116 -1.75 18.96 0.74
C SER A 116 -0.88 19.86 -0.14
N ALA A 117 0.43 19.97 0.12
CA ALA A 117 1.32 20.90 -0.57
C ALA A 117 1.36 20.74 -2.12
N PRO A 118 1.32 19.52 -2.71
CA PRO A 118 1.20 19.36 -4.16
C PRO A 118 -0.11 19.94 -4.70
N VAL A 119 -1.21 19.74 -3.97
CA VAL A 119 -2.54 20.25 -4.32
C VAL A 119 -2.56 21.77 -4.24
N GLU A 120 -2.03 22.35 -3.16
CA GLU A 120 -1.90 23.80 -2.97
C GLU A 120 -1.03 24.44 -4.07
N ARG A 121 0.05 23.77 -4.49
CA ARG A 121 0.88 24.24 -5.60
C ARG A 121 0.10 24.29 -6.91
N VAL A 122 -0.71 23.27 -7.21
CA VAL A 122 -1.57 23.27 -8.42
C VAL A 122 -2.59 24.39 -8.34
N PHE A 123 -3.27 24.58 -7.20
CA PHE A 123 -4.21 25.69 -7.02
C PHE A 123 -3.55 27.06 -7.19
N SER A 124 -2.34 27.25 -6.66
CA SER A 124 -1.58 28.49 -6.84
C SER A 124 -1.22 28.75 -8.30
N LEU A 125 -0.79 27.72 -9.04
CA LEU A 125 -0.49 27.84 -10.47
C LEU A 125 -1.75 28.16 -11.28
N MET A 126 -2.86 27.51 -10.98
CA MET A 126 -4.14 27.76 -11.66
C MET A 126 -4.68 29.16 -11.37
N ASN A 127 -4.58 29.63 -10.13
CA ASN A 127 -4.97 30.99 -9.79
C ASN A 127 -4.17 32.03 -10.61
N ASN A 128 -2.87 31.81 -10.82
CA ASN A 128 -2.08 32.72 -11.65
C ASN A 128 -2.53 32.73 -13.12
N VAL A 129 -3.07 31.62 -13.64
CA VAL A 129 -3.57 31.53 -15.04
C VAL A 129 -4.98 32.13 -15.17
N TRP A 130 -5.80 32.07 -14.12
CA TRP A 130 -7.20 32.49 -14.17
C TRP A 130 -7.44 33.92 -13.70
N ILE A 131 -6.48 34.51 -12.99
CA ILE A 131 -6.55 35.89 -12.46
C ILE A 131 -5.83 36.88 -13.40
N ASP A 132 -5.10 36.39 -14.42
CA ASP A 132 -4.71 37.18 -15.61
C ASP A 132 -5.90 37.36 -16.58
#